data_AF-A0A2M7BT80-F1
#
_entry.id   AF-A0A2M7BT80-F1
#
_cell.length_a   1.000
_cell.length_b   1.000
_cell.length_c   1.000
_cell.angle_alpha   90.00
_cell.angle_beta   90.00
_cell.angle_gamma   90.00
#
_symmetry.space_group_name_H-M   'P 1'
#
loop_
_entity.id
_entity.type
_entity.pdbx_description
1 polymer ?
#
loop_
_entity_poly.entity_id
_entity_poly.type
_entity_poly.pdbx_seq_one_letter_code
_entity_poly.pdbx_strand_id
1 'polypeptide(L)'
;MVEYSRSDIKKVGSLFVIEPFHRKKNKNTEEKFRLIDMMDLGVYLVVPLLVGMGAGIVLDSKVGIKPIGIISGLLLGSAGSFFNLIKIVRQFSKHA
;
A
#
# COMPACT_ATOMS: atom_id res chain seq x y z
N MET A 1 -14.60 59.35 -3.57
CA MET A 1 -15.08 57.97 -3.39
C MET A 1 -15.58 57.51 -4.75
N VAL A 2 -14.86 56.61 -5.42
CA VAL A 2 -15.17 56.23 -6.82
C VAL A 2 -16.16 55.08 -6.81
N GLU A 3 -17.34 55.30 -7.37
CA GLU A 3 -18.42 54.31 -7.41
C GLU A 3 -18.25 53.46 -8.68
N TYR A 4 -17.75 52.24 -8.50
CA TYR A 4 -17.54 51.30 -9.60
C TYR A 4 -18.86 50.65 -10.01
N SER A 5 -19.20 50.75 -11.30
CA SER A 5 -20.40 50.16 -11.86
C SER A 5 -20.33 48.63 -11.81
N ARG A 6 -21.42 47.98 -11.36
CA ARG A 6 -21.55 46.51 -11.31
C ARG A 6 -21.30 45.82 -12.66
N SER A 7 -21.45 46.54 -13.78
CA SER A 7 -21.15 46.03 -15.12
C SER A 7 -19.67 45.73 -15.33
N ASP A 8 -18.78 46.53 -14.74
CA ASP A 8 -17.33 46.39 -14.94
C ASP A 8 -16.81 45.17 -14.17
N ILE A 9 -17.33 44.93 -12.98
CA ILE A 9 -17.00 43.77 -12.13
C ILE A 9 -17.37 42.45 -12.81
N LYS A 10 -18.53 42.40 -13.49
CA LYS A 10 -18.95 41.20 -14.25
C LYS A 10 -18.02 40.90 -15.42
N LYS A 11 -17.52 41.93 -16.09
CA LYS A 11 -16.64 41.79 -17.26
C LYS A 11 -15.27 41.22 -16.88
N VAL A 12 -14.72 41.65 -15.72
CA VAL A 12 -13.47 41.09 -15.17
C VAL A 12 -13.67 39.64 -14.71
N GLY A 13 -14.80 39.32 -14.08
CA GLY A 13 -15.12 37.96 -13.63
C GLY A 13 -15.28 36.96 -14.79
N SER A 14 -15.81 37.39 -15.93
CA SER A 14 -15.88 36.56 -17.15
C SER A 14 -14.56 36.46 -17.91
N LEU A 15 -13.59 37.33 -17.63
CA LEU A 15 -12.24 37.25 -18.21
C LEU A 15 -11.35 36.28 -17.42
N PHE A 16 -11.63 36.11 -16.12
CA PHE A 16 -11.06 35.09 -15.24
C PHE A 16 -11.92 33.82 -15.20
N VAL A 17 -12.40 33.35 -16.35
CA VAL A 17 -12.80 31.95 -16.46
C VAL A 17 -11.51 31.13 -16.36
N ILE A 18 -11.17 30.75 -15.13
CA ILE A 18 -10.15 29.74 -14.87
C ILE A 18 -10.66 28.49 -15.59
N GLU A 19 -10.12 28.21 -16.78
CA GLU A 19 -10.33 26.92 -17.42
C GLU A 19 -10.02 25.85 -16.37
N PRO A 20 -10.93 24.90 -16.09
CA PRO A 20 -10.64 23.85 -15.14
C PRO A 20 -9.41 23.14 -15.70
N PHE A 21 -8.28 23.28 -14.99
CA PHE A 21 -7.03 22.64 -15.33
C PHE A 21 -7.31 21.14 -15.38
N HIS A 22 -7.60 20.62 -16.58
CA HIS A 22 -7.84 19.21 -16.82
C HIS A 22 -6.51 18.51 -16.59
N ARG A 23 -6.29 18.14 -15.33
CA ARG A 23 -5.17 17.33 -14.88
C ARG A 23 -5.24 16.03 -15.66
N LYS A 24 -4.51 15.93 -16.77
CA LYS A 24 -4.36 14.71 -17.56
C LYS A 24 -3.78 13.67 -16.60
N LYS A 25 -4.64 12.81 -16.05
CA LYS A 25 -4.27 11.77 -15.09
C LYS A 25 -3.20 10.91 -15.75
N ASN A 26 -1.96 11.11 -15.35
CA ASN A 26 -0.83 10.40 -15.93
C ASN A 26 -0.97 8.93 -15.53
N LYS A 27 -1.31 8.06 -16.49
CA LYS A 27 -1.47 6.61 -16.26
C LYS A 27 -0.22 5.99 -15.61
N ASN A 28 0.98 6.56 -15.84
CA ASN A 28 2.22 6.13 -15.18
C ASN A 28 2.21 6.33 -13.67
N THR A 29 1.51 7.34 -13.13
CA THR A 29 1.45 7.55 -11.68
C THR A 29 0.55 6.50 -11.03
N GLU A 30 -0.56 6.15 -11.66
CA GLU A 30 -1.49 5.11 -11.15
C GLU A 30 -0.85 3.71 -11.22
N GLU A 31 -0.12 3.40 -12.28
CA GLU A 31 0.65 2.14 -12.34
C GLU A 31 1.74 2.09 -11.29
N LYS A 32 2.49 3.18 -11.06
CA LYS A 32 3.48 3.25 -9.99
C LYS A 32 2.87 3.06 -8.60
N PHE A 33 1.70 3.66 -8.34
CA PHE A 33 0.96 3.44 -7.09
C PHE A 33 0.56 1.98 -6.91
N ARG A 34 0.05 1.32 -7.96
CA ARG A 34 -0.27 -0.11 -7.92
C ARG A 34 0.94 -1.00 -7.70
N LEU A 35 2.10 -0.66 -8.27
CA LEU A 35 3.33 -1.41 -8.07
C LEU A 35 3.84 -1.31 -6.63
N ILE A 36 3.73 -0.13 -6.01
CA ILE A 36 4.09 0.08 -4.60
C ILE A 36 3.19 -0.75 -3.70
N ASP A 37 1.86 -0.75 -3.94
CA ASP A 37 0.91 -1.55 -3.17
C ASP A 37 1.19 -3.06 -3.28
N MET A 38 1.57 -3.53 -4.48
CA MET A 38 1.94 -4.95 -4.70
C MET A 38 3.27 -5.31 -4.03
N MET A 39 4.21 -4.37 -3.97
CA MET A 39 5.50 -4.56 -3.32
C MET A 39 5.33 -4.68 -1.80
N ASP A 40 4.48 -3.86 -1.19
CA ASP A 40 4.13 -3.97 0.22
C ASP A 40 3.50 -5.34 0.52
N LEU A 41 2.61 -5.82 -0.35
CA LEU A 41 2.00 -7.14 -0.24
C LEU A 41 3.06 -8.26 -0.25
N GLY A 42 4.08 -8.14 -1.11
CA GLY A 42 5.24 -9.02 -1.12
C GLY A 42 6.01 -9.01 0.21
N VAL A 43 6.24 -7.82 0.79
CA VAL A 43 6.90 -7.68 2.10
C VAL A 43 6.09 -8.36 3.21
N TYR A 44 4.77 -8.18 3.23
CA TYR A 44 3.87 -8.80 4.21
C TYR A 44 3.86 -10.33 4.17
N LEU A 45 4.21 -10.93 3.03
CA LEU A 45 4.31 -12.38 2.83
C LEU A 45 5.73 -12.92 3.09
N VAL A 46 6.77 -12.20 2.63
CA VAL A 46 8.15 -12.69 2.70
C VAL A 46 8.74 -12.51 4.10
N VAL A 47 8.43 -11.42 4.79
CA VAL A 47 8.99 -11.13 6.13
C VAL A 47 8.63 -12.22 7.15
N PRO A 48 7.37 -12.65 7.31
CA PRO A 48 7.03 -13.69 8.28
C PRO A 48 7.70 -15.03 7.95
N LEU A 49 7.87 -15.37 6.67
CA LEU A 49 8.58 -16.56 6.23
C LEU A 49 10.06 -16.51 6.60
N LEU A 50 10.74 -15.39 6.33
CA LEU A 50 12.16 -15.23 6.67
C LEU A 50 12.37 -15.24 8.19
N VAL A 51 11.49 -14.59 8.95
CA VAL A 51 11.53 -14.59 10.42
C VAL A 51 11.30 -15.99 10.96
N GLY A 52 10.28 -16.71 10.46
CA GLY A 52 9.97 -18.08 10.87
C GLY A 52 11.11 -19.05 10.53
N MET A 53 11.67 -18.95 9.33
CA MET A 53 12.82 -19.75 8.91
C MET A 53 14.06 -19.44 9.75
N GLY A 54 14.38 -18.17 9.97
CA GLY A 54 15.52 -17.75 10.79
C GLY A 54 15.39 -18.24 12.24
N ALA A 55 14.19 -18.09 12.83
CA ALA A 55 13.89 -18.63 14.15
C ALA A 55 14.03 -20.16 14.17
N GLY A 56 13.56 -20.85 13.14
CA GLY A 56 13.68 -22.30 13.00
C GLY A 56 15.13 -22.78 12.95
N ILE A 57 16.01 -22.09 12.21
CA ILE A 57 17.45 -22.38 12.15
C ILE A 57 18.10 -22.18 13.53
N VAL A 58 17.74 -21.11 14.24
CA VAL A 58 18.25 -20.85 15.59
C VAL A 58 17.77 -21.92 16.57
N LEU A 59 16.51 -22.35 16.46
CA LEU A 59 15.95 -23.42 17.29
C LEU A 59 16.69 -24.75 17.04
N ASP A 60 16.89 -25.08 15.77
CA ASP A 60 17.57 -26.28 15.32
C ASP A 60 19.04 -26.33 15.74
N SER A 61 19.72 -25.19 15.75
CA SER A 61 21.11 -25.09 16.21
C SER A 61 21.26 -25.17 17.73
N LYS A 62 20.26 -24.73 18.50
CA LYS A 62 20.31 -24.77 19.97
C LYS A 62 19.82 -26.08 20.58
N VAL A 63 18.79 -26.69 20.00
CA VAL A 63 18.10 -27.85 20.58
C VAL A 63 18.49 -29.15 19.86
N GLY A 64 19.16 -29.07 18.70
CA GLY A 64 19.65 -30.23 17.96
C GLY A 64 18.57 -31.01 17.21
N ILE A 65 17.36 -30.46 17.10
CA ILE A 65 16.17 -31.10 16.49
C ILE A 65 16.11 -30.98 14.96
N LYS A 66 17.25 -30.82 14.28
CA LYS A 66 17.29 -30.67 12.82
C LYS A 66 16.62 -31.86 12.10
N PRO A 67 15.71 -31.64 11.12
CA PRO A 67 15.26 -30.37 10.54
C PRO A 67 13.91 -29.85 11.08
N ILE A 68 13.45 -30.35 12.23
CA ILE A 68 12.09 -30.11 12.77
C ILE A 68 11.88 -28.64 13.13
N GLY A 69 12.89 -27.95 13.66
CA GLY A 69 12.83 -26.52 13.98
C GLY A 69 12.66 -25.66 12.73
N ILE A 70 13.39 -25.96 11.65
CA ILE A 70 13.20 -25.27 10.37
C ILE A 70 11.80 -25.53 9.80
N ILE A 71 11.32 -26.78 9.82
CA ILE A 71 9.98 -27.13 9.30
C ILE A 71 8.88 -26.42 10.08
N SER A 72 8.95 -26.47 11.42
CA SER A 72 7.98 -25.79 12.28
C SER A 72 8.05 -24.26 12.14
N GLY A 73 9.26 -23.70 12.02
CA GLY A 73 9.47 -22.28 11.75
C GLY A 73 8.86 -21.84 10.40
N LEU A 74 9.02 -22.66 9.36
CA LEU A 74 8.43 -22.40 8.05
C LEU A 74 6.90 -22.47 8.08
N LEU A 75 6.33 -23.45 8.81
CA LEU A 75 4.88 -23.57 9.01
C LEU A 75 4.30 -22.36 9.75
N LEU A 76 4.97 -21.92 10.82
CA LEU A 76 4.58 -20.72 11.57
C LEU A 76 4.69 -19.45 10.72
N GLY A 77 5.79 -19.29 9.97
CA GLY A 77 5.98 -18.17 9.05
C GLY A 77 4.93 -18.16 7.93
N SER A 78 4.58 -19.33 7.40
CA SER A 78 3.53 -19.48 6.40
C SER A 78 2.16 -19.10 6.98
N ALA A 79 1.82 -19.60 8.16
CA ALA A 79 0.58 -19.25 8.85
C ALA A 79 0.49 -17.73 9.11
N GLY A 80 1.58 -17.10 9.55
CA GLY A 80 1.65 -15.64 9.72
C GLY A 80 1.45 -14.87 8.41
N SER A 81 2.03 -15.36 7.31
CA SER A 81 1.86 -14.78 5.97
C SER A 81 0.41 -14.85 5.51
N PHE A 82 -0.23 -16.02 5.65
CA PHE A 82 -1.66 -16.18 5.34
C PHE A 82 -2.55 -15.32 6.25
N PHE A 83 -2.22 -15.19 7.53
CA PHE A 83 -2.97 -14.33 8.45
C PHE A 83 -2.91 -12.85 8.02
N ASN A 84 -1.71 -12.37 7.66
CA ASN A 84 -1.53 -11.02 7.12
C ASN A 84 -2.32 -10.83 5.82
N LEU A 85 -2.27 -11.82 4.92
CA LEU A 85 -3.01 -11.77 3.66
C LEU A 85 -4.52 -11.69 3.90
N ILE A 86 -5.08 -12.52 4.79
CA ILE A 86 -6.50 -12.49 5.14
C ILE A 86 -6.89 -11.14 5.75
N LYS A 87 -6.03 -10.56 6.60
CA LYS A 87 -6.25 -9.24 7.18
C LYS A 87 -6.33 -8.16 6.09
N ILE A 88 -5.41 -8.18 5.14
CA ILE A 88 -5.38 -7.24 4.00
C ILE A 88 -6.64 -7.41 3.13
N VAL A 89 -6.98 -8.64 2.75
CA VAL A 89 -8.17 -8.94 1.94
C VAL A 89 -9.45 -8.47 2.62
N ARG A 90 -9.59 -8.70 3.94
CA ARG A 90 -10.74 -8.21 4.72
C ARG A 90 -10.80 -6.68 4.76
N GLN A 91 -9.67 -6.00 4.84
CA GLN A 91 -9.61 -4.53 4.82
C GLN A 91 -10.07 -3.99 3.47
N PHE A 92 -9.62 -4.58 2.36
CA PHE A 92 -10.10 -4.21 1.02
C PHE A 92 -11.59 -4.50 0.84
N SER A 93 -12.08 -5.66 1.29
CA SER A 93 -13.50 -6.03 1.18
C SER A 93 -14.44 -5.15 2.00
N LYS A 94 -13.96 -4.48 3.05
CA LYS A 94 -14.77 -3.57 3.88
C LYS A 94 -14.89 -2.16 3.30
N HIS A 95 -14.12 -1.86 2.25
CA HIS A 95 -14.08 -0.56 1.57
C HIS A 95 -14.50 -0.64 0.10
N ALA A 96 -14.93 -1.81 -0.36
CA ALA A 96 -15.55 -2.05 -1.67
C ALA A 96 -17.08 -2.06 -1.54
#